data_AF-A0A7S0DZG1-F1
#
_entry.id   AF-A0A7S0DZG1-F1
#
_cell.length_a   1.000
_cell.length_b   1.000
_cell.length_c   1.000
_cell.angle_alpha   90.00
_cell.angle_beta   90.00
_cell.angle_gamma   90.00
#
_symmetry.space_group_name_H-M   'P 1'
#
loop_
_entity.id
_entity.type
_entity.pdbx_description
1 polymer ?
#
loop_
_entity_poly.entity_id
_entity_poly.type
_entity_poly.pdbx_seq_one_letter_code
_entity_poly.pdbx_strand_id
1 'polypeptide(L)'
;KSCVEGGMPSFEVSGTLMPDTHTFSSLLTFLKANIHGTSHNAHDCEVVKREMAKWFPRKEEYEKYVYWDPADPSKYTRNLVFANEHMDVLLMCWPPHSK
;
A
#
# COMPACT_ATOMS: atom_id res chain seq x y z
N LYS A 1 -4.66 5.61 16.95
CA LYS A 1 -5.58 4.46 17.19
C LYS A 1 -6.52 4.38 15.98
N SER A 2 -7.05 3.21 15.59
CA SER A 2 -8.07 3.15 14.53
C SER A 2 -9.37 3.70 15.11
N CYS A 3 -9.82 4.85 14.60
CA CYS A 3 -11.08 5.47 15.00
C CYS A 3 -12.08 5.26 13.87
N VAL A 4 -13.29 4.81 14.18
CA VAL A 4 -14.39 4.75 13.21
C VAL A 4 -15.28 5.94 13.51
N GLU A 5 -15.27 6.94 12.64
CA GLU A 5 -16.15 8.11 12.73
C GLU A 5 -17.24 7.99 11.65
N GLY A 6 -18.51 8.02 12.07
CA GLY A 6 -19.64 7.96 11.13
C GLY A 6 -19.76 6.66 10.32
N GLY A 7 -19.16 5.56 10.78
CA GLY A 7 -19.14 4.27 10.06
C GLY A 7 -18.05 4.15 8.99
N MET A 8 -17.20 5.18 8.83
CA MET A 8 -16.06 5.17 7.93
C MET A 8 -14.76 5.00 8.73
N PRO A 9 -13.80 4.19 8.27
CA PRO A 9 -12.49 4.12 8.90
C PRO A 9 -11.77 5.49 8.76
N SER A 10 -11.42 6.10 9.89
CA SER A 10 -10.65 7.35 9.94
C SER A 10 -9.31 7.15 10.66
N PHE A 11 -8.30 7.88 10.18
CA PHE A 11 -6.97 7.88 10.78
C PHE A 11 -6.81 9.16 11.61
N GLU A 12 -6.49 9.00 12.90
CA GLU A 12 -6.16 10.12 13.78
C GLU A 12 -4.79 10.68 13.38
N VAL A 13 -4.78 11.80 12.68
CA VAL A 13 -3.55 12.51 12.27
C VAL A 13 -3.18 13.50 13.37
N SER A 14 -2.29 13.11 14.28
CA SER A 14 -1.61 14.06 15.17
C SER A 14 -0.12 14.00 14.90
N GLY A 15 0.46 15.11 14.43
CA GLY A 15 1.89 15.21 14.11
C GLY A 15 2.23 16.34 13.16
N THR A 16 3.28 17.08 13.49
CA THR A 16 3.93 18.09 12.65
C THR A 16 4.49 17.49 11.35
N LEU A 17 4.24 18.17 10.22
CA LEU A 17 4.81 17.97 8.88
C LEU A 17 5.94 16.92 8.81
N MET A 18 5.61 15.71 8.33
CA MET A 18 6.59 14.67 8.02
C MET A 18 7.41 15.11 6.78
N PRO A 19 8.71 15.43 6.89
CA PRO A 19 9.42 16.16 5.85
C PRO A 19 9.63 15.39 4.53
N ASP A 20 9.65 14.05 4.55
CA ASP A 20 9.96 13.21 3.38
C ASP A 20 8.98 12.03 3.24
N THR A 21 7.69 12.32 3.05
CA THR A 21 6.66 11.28 2.89
C THR A 21 6.38 10.99 1.42
N HIS A 22 6.36 9.73 1.02
CA HIS A 22 5.91 9.37 -0.33
C HIS A 22 4.40 9.60 -0.51
N THR A 23 4.01 10.03 -1.71
CA THR A 23 2.66 9.74 -2.23
C THR A 23 2.70 8.35 -2.82
N PHE A 24 1.55 7.69 -2.95
CA PHE A 24 1.49 6.38 -3.57
C PHE A 24 2.08 6.39 -4.99
N SER A 25 1.87 7.48 -5.73
CA SER A 25 2.45 7.69 -7.06
C SER A 25 3.98 7.81 -7.03
N SER A 26 4.54 8.59 -6.09
CA SER A 26 6.00 8.75 -6.00
C SER A 26 6.67 7.47 -5.48
N LEU A 27 6.03 6.73 -4.57
CA LEU A 27 6.49 5.41 -4.15
C LEU A 27 6.50 4.44 -5.36
N LEU A 28 5.40 4.34 -6.11
CA LEU A 28 5.34 3.46 -7.28
C LEU A 28 6.41 3.83 -8.32
N THR A 29 6.67 5.12 -8.53
CA THR A 29 7.74 5.58 -9.43
C THR A 29 9.12 5.15 -8.92
N PHE A 30 9.36 5.30 -7.62
CA PHE A 30 10.59 4.83 -6.98
C PHE A 30 10.78 3.31 -7.15
N LEU A 31 9.75 2.52 -6.85
CA LEU A 31 9.79 1.05 -6.97
C LEU A 31 10.09 0.62 -8.41
N LYS A 32 9.45 1.24 -9.40
CA LYS A 32 9.68 0.92 -10.83
C LYS A 32 11.11 1.21 -11.28
N ALA A 33 11.75 2.23 -10.71
CA ALA A 33 13.11 2.61 -11.07
C ALA A 33 14.18 1.76 -10.34
N ASN A 34 13.86 1.22 -9.15
CA ASN A 34 14.84 0.58 -8.28
C ASN A 34 14.70 -0.94 -8.19
N ILE A 35 13.52 -1.51 -8.47
CA ILE A 35 13.33 -2.96 -8.48
C ILE A 35 13.51 -3.49 -9.89
N HIS A 36 14.60 -4.22 -10.09
CA HIS A 36 14.96 -4.86 -11.35
C HIS A 36 15.63 -6.21 -11.11
N GLY A 37 15.74 -6.99 -12.19
CA GLY A 37 16.30 -8.33 -12.17
C GLY A 37 15.35 -9.39 -11.61
N THR A 38 15.84 -10.62 -11.55
CA THR A 38 15.03 -11.82 -11.21
C THR A 38 15.19 -12.28 -9.76
N SER A 39 15.99 -11.57 -8.96
CA SER A 39 16.35 -11.98 -7.60
C SER A 39 16.48 -10.78 -6.65
N HIS A 40 16.32 -11.03 -5.36
CA HIS A 40 16.50 -10.05 -4.28
C HIS A 40 17.92 -9.49 -4.17
N ASN A 41 18.91 -10.14 -4.80
CA ASN A 41 20.28 -9.65 -4.90
C ASN A 41 20.49 -8.68 -6.07
N ALA A 42 19.51 -8.54 -6.96
CA ALA A 42 19.60 -7.68 -8.14
C ALA A 42 19.21 -6.22 -7.84
N HIS A 43 18.69 -5.93 -6.65
CA HIS A 43 18.36 -4.58 -6.20
C HIS A 43 18.58 -4.47 -4.68
N ASP A 44 18.69 -3.24 -4.19
CA ASP A 44 18.92 -2.99 -2.77
C ASP A 44 17.62 -3.10 -1.96
N CYS A 45 17.42 -4.25 -1.33
CA CYS A 45 16.25 -4.52 -0.49
C CYS A 45 16.14 -3.59 0.72
N GLU A 46 17.26 -3.15 1.30
CA GLU A 46 17.24 -2.27 2.49
C GLU A 46 16.82 -0.86 2.10
N VAL A 47 17.26 -0.37 0.94
CA VAL A 47 16.80 0.89 0.37
C VAL A 47 15.31 0.82 0.04
N VAL A 48 14.85 -0.23 -0.64
CA VAL A 48 13.42 -0.41 -0.97
C VAL A 48 12.57 -0.41 0.30
N LYS A 49 12.97 -1.18 1.32
CA LYS A 49 12.28 -1.24 2.61
C LYS A 49 12.20 0.12 3.30
N ARG A 50 13.31 0.89 3.27
CA ARG A 50 13.35 2.23 3.84
C ARG A 50 12.42 3.20 3.12
N GLU A 51 12.40 3.21 1.79
CA GLU A 51 11.51 4.10 1.04
C GLU A 51 10.03 3.68 1.16
N MET A 52 9.73 2.38 1.20
CA MET A 52 8.38 1.90 1.50
C MET A 52 7.89 2.36 2.87
N ALA A 53 8.75 2.38 3.89
CA ALA A 53 8.40 2.85 5.24
C ALA A 53 8.08 4.35 5.32
N LYS A 54 8.49 5.14 4.32
CA LYS A 54 8.16 6.58 4.23
C LYS A 54 6.78 6.84 3.62
N TRP A 55 6.08 5.82 3.13
CA TRP A 55 4.74 6.01 2.59
C TRP A 55 3.71 6.13 3.70
N PHE A 56 2.94 7.22 3.67
CA PHE A 56 1.77 7.40 4.52
C PHE A 56 0.51 7.18 3.68
N PRO A 57 -0.38 6.25 4.07
CA PRO A 57 -1.56 5.93 3.27
C PRO A 57 -2.56 7.09 3.28
N ARG A 58 -2.90 7.60 2.09
CA ARG A 58 -3.96 8.60 1.87
C ARG A 58 -5.10 7.95 1.08
N LYS A 59 -6.33 8.04 1.59
CA LYS A 59 -7.49 7.30 1.04
C LYS A 59 -7.68 7.57 -0.45
N GLU A 60 -7.55 8.82 -0.86
CA GLU A 60 -7.73 9.29 -2.23
C GLU A 60 -6.73 8.65 -3.21
N GLU A 61 -5.57 8.20 -2.71
CA GLU A 61 -4.52 7.60 -3.53
C GLU A 61 -4.75 6.11 -3.81
N TYR A 62 -5.33 5.38 -2.85
CA TYR A 62 -5.46 3.91 -2.93
C TYR A 62 -6.90 3.39 -3.08
N GLU A 63 -7.93 4.20 -2.78
CA GLU A 63 -9.33 3.75 -2.76
C GLU A 63 -9.79 3.13 -4.09
N LYS A 64 -9.31 3.63 -5.21
CA LYS A 64 -9.63 3.08 -6.55
C LYS A 64 -9.16 1.64 -6.77
N TYR A 65 -8.24 1.14 -5.94
CA TYR A 65 -7.77 -0.24 -6.00
C TYR A 65 -8.46 -1.15 -4.97
N VAL A 66 -9.35 -0.60 -4.14
CA VAL A 66 -10.06 -1.39 -3.13
C VAL A 66 -11.27 -2.05 -3.78
N TYR A 67 -11.13 -3.34 -4.11
CA TYR A 67 -12.23 -4.19 -4.55
C TYR A 67 -12.51 -5.25 -3.49
N TRP A 68 -13.76 -5.32 -3.05
CA TRP A 68 -14.25 -6.33 -2.13
C TRP A 68 -14.86 -7.50 -2.90
N ASP A 69 -14.80 -8.70 -2.32
CA ASP A 69 -15.47 -9.87 -2.90
C ASP A 69 -16.98 -9.76 -2.63
N PRO A 70 -17.84 -9.59 -3.66
CA PRO A 70 -19.27 -9.44 -3.45
C PRO A 70 -19.96 -10.75 -3.01
N ALA A 71 -19.30 -11.90 -3.22
CA ALA A 71 -19.84 -13.20 -2.86
C ALA A 71 -19.46 -13.62 -1.43
N ASP A 72 -18.29 -13.21 -0.95
CA ASP A 72 -17.82 -13.49 0.41
C ASP A 72 -17.23 -12.24 1.09
N PRO A 73 -18.05 -11.49 1.86
CA PRO A 73 -17.60 -10.30 2.59
C PRO A 73 -16.57 -10.59 3.69
N SER A 74 -16.36 -11.86 4.08
CA SER A 74 -15.42 -12.27 5.14
C SER A 74 -14.03 -12.64 4.60
N LYS A 75 -13.85 -12.60 3.28
CA LYS A 75 -12.61 -13.01 2.62
C LYS A 75 -11.71 -11.82 2.35
N TYR A 76 -10.41 -11.98 2.64
CA TYR A 76 -9.41 -10.98 2.25
C TYR A 76 -9.29 -10.89 0.71
N THR A 77 -9.10 -9.69 0.18
CA THR A 77 -8.88 -9.48 -1.25
C THR A 77 -7.43 -9.10 -1.54
N ARG A 78 -6.93 -9.53 -2.70
CA ARG A 78 -5.61 -9.20 -3.24
C ARG A 78 -5.82 -8.39 -4.51
N ASN A 79 -5.71 -7.07 -4.39
CA ASN A 79 -5.98 -6.17 -5.51
C ASN A 79 -4.67 -5.81 -6.19
N LEU A 80 -4.56 -6.10 -7.48
CA LEU A 80 -3.36 -5.77 -8.25
C LEU A 80 -3.31 -4.26 -8.52
N VAL A 81 -2.25 -3.61 -8.05
CA VAL A 81 -1.98 -2.19 -8.30
C VAL A 81 -1.09 -2.03 -9.53
N PHE A 82 -0.04 -2.83 -9.61
CA PHE A 82 0.95 -2.79 -10.69
C PHE A 82 1.65 -4.14 -10.81
N ALA A 83 1.96 -4.55 -12.03
CA ALA A 83 2.79 -5.72 -12.32
C ALA A 83 3.77 -5.39 -13.45
N ASN A 84 4.97 -5.95 -13.36
CA ASN A 84 5.91 -6.07 -14.47
C ASN A 84 6.71 -7.37 -14.32
N GLU A 85 7.74 -7.55 -15.15
CA GLU A 85 8.63 -8.72 -15.13
C GLU A 85 9.48 -8.87 -13.85
N HIS A 86 9.55 -7.86 -12.99
CA HIS A 86 10.42 -7.83 -11.81
C HIS A 86 9.65 -7.73 -10.49
N MET A 87 8.41 -7.24 -10.50
CA MET A 87 7.62 -7.03 -9.28
C MET A 87 6.11 -7.05 -9.53
N ASP A 88 5.40 -7.53 -8.50
CA ASP A 88 3.96 -7.34 -8.33
C ASP A 88 3.70 -6.48 -7.09
N VAL A 89 2.92 -5.41 -7.27
CA VAL A 89 2.46 -4.55 -6.19
C VAL A 89 0.98 -4.84 -5.94
N LEU A 90 0.68 -5.37 -4.76
CA LEU A 90 -0.66 -5.77 -4.35
C LEU A 90 -1.15 -4.90 -3.18
N LEU A 91 -2.40 -4.46 -3.25
CA LEU A 91 -3.14 -3.90 -2.12
C LEU A 91 -4.02 -5.00 -1.51
N MET A 92 -3.62 -5.50 -0.35
CA MET A 92 -4.37 -6.51 0.38
C MET A 92 -5.38 -5.86 1.33
N CYS A 93 -6.65 -6.21 1.18
CA CYS A 93 -7.72 -5.68 2.02
C CYS A 93 -8.26 -6.79 2.93
N TRP A 94 -8.18 -6.58 4.23
CA TRP A 94 -8.60 -7.53 5.26
C TRP A 94 -9.89 -7.01 5.92
N PRO A 95 -11.06 -7.61 5.63
CA PRO A 95 -12.29 -7.22 6.31
C PRO A 95 -12.24 -7.58 7.81
N PRO A 96 -13.03 -6.92 8.66
CA PRO A 96 -13.15 -7.31 10.07
C PRO A 96 -13.54 -8.79 10.18
N HIS A 97 -12.86 -9.53 11.07
CA HIS A 97 -13.04 -10.97 11.23
C HIS A 97 -12.75 -11.79 9.98
N SER A 98 -11.83 -11.31 9.12
CA SER A 98 -11.28 -12.08 8.01
C SER A 98 -10.95 -13.50 8.43
N LYS A 99 -11.39 -14.47 7.61
CA LYS A 99 -10.98 -15.87 7.72
C LYS A 99 -9.60 -16.09 7.09
#